data_AF-A0A839VU35-F1
#
_entry.id   AF-A0A839VU35-F1
#
_cell.length_a   1.000
_cell.length_b   1.000
_cell.length_c   1.000
_cell.angle_alpha   90.00
_cell.angle_beta   90.00
_cell.angle_gamma   90.00
#
_symmetry.space_group_name_H-M   'P 1'
#
loop_
_entity.id
_entity.type
_entity.pdbx_description
1 polymer ?
#
loop_
_entity_poly.entity_id
_entity_poly.type
_entity_poly.pdbx_seq_one_letter_code
_entity_poly.pdbx_strand_id
1 'polypeptide(L)'
;MPSSTTSDQKTTPPNHEDFHWISGPGREESFASFVELARDISAGISSCMQIIYTRDLVNEVNEDGDPEQVSAPSIGKSDSANLYRLSMAAAGLLRHVSDEHIARMNKFWDE
;
A
#
# COMPACT_ATOMS: atom_id res chain seq x y z
N MET A 1 2.21 53.18 5.34
CA MET A 1 1.73 51.79 5.46
C MET A 1 1.72 51.18 4.07
N PRO A 2 2.64 50.25 3.72
CA PRO A 2 2.54 49.50 2.49
C PRO A 2 1.79 48.20 2.75
N SER A 3 0.62 48.09 2.12
CA SER A 3 -0.18 46.87 2.00
C SER A 3 0.54 45.89 1.06
N SER A 4 1.08 44.81 1.61
CA SER A 4 1.55 43.66 0.83
C SER A 4 0.34 42.88 0.33
N THR A 5 -0.13 43.21 -0.87
CA THR A 5 -0.97 42.33 -1.68
C THR A 5 -0.10 41.17 -2.17
N THR A 6 -0.23 40.01 -1.54
CA THR A 6 0.35 38.77 -2.05
C THR A 6 -0.41 38.40 -3.33
N SER A 7 0.24 38.65 -4.47
CA SER A 7 -0.22 38.29 -5.80
C SER A 7 -0.42 36.78 -5.93
N ASP A 8 -1.61 36.39 -6.39
CA ASP A 8 -1.93 35.18 -7.15
C ASP A 8 -1.03 33.96 -6.91
N GLN A 9 -1.33 33.14 -5.89
CA GLN A 9 -0.98 31.73 -5.95
C GLN A 9 -1.82 31.08 -7.07
N LYS A 10 -1.27 31.08 -8.28
CA LYS A 10 -1.80 30.30 -9.40
C LYS A 10 -1.73 28.83 -8.98
N THR A 11 -2.88 28.24 -8.65
CA THR A 11 -3.01 26.81 -8.37
C THR A 11 -2.67 26.06 -9.65
N THR A 12 -1.43 25.59 -9.77
CA THR A 12 -1.04 24.68 -10.84
C THR A 12 -1.76 23.36 -10.58
N PRO A 13 -2.62 22.87 -11.49
CA PRO A 13 -3.23 21.58 -11.31
C PRO A 13 -2.13 20.51 -11.24
N PRO A 14 -2.30 19.49 -10.39
CA PRO A 14 -1.35 18.39 -10.32
C PRO A 14 -1.17 17.77 -11.71
N ASN A 15 0.08 17.67 -12.17
CA ASN A 15 0.44 17.07 -13.46
C ASN A 15 0.62 15.54 -13.35
N HIS A 16 0.10 14.91 -12.29
CA HIS A 16 0.13 13.46 -12.16
C HIS A 16 -1.20 12.90 -12.68
N GLU A 17 -1.11 11.88 -13.54
CA GLU A 17 -2.23 11.02 -13.86
C GLU A 17 -2.28 9.87 -12.85
N ASP A 18 -3.49 9.37 -12.59
CA ASP A 18 -3.68 8.19 -11.78
C ASP A 18 -3.00 6.98 -12.44
N PHE A 19 -2.31 6.18 -11.63
CA PHE A 19 -1.69 4.95 -12.11
C PHE A 19 -2.78 3.93 -12.46
N HIS A 20 -2.77 3.46 -13.69
CA HIS A 20 -3.65 2.39 -14.18
C HIS A 20 -2.82 1.21 -14.69
N TRP A 21 -3.26 0.00 -14.35
CA TRP A 21 -2.68 -1.26 -14.78
C TRP A 21 -3.49 -1.95 -15.89
N ILE A 22 -4.78 -1.65 -15.98
CA ILE A 22 -5.71 -2.21 -16.96
C ILE A 22 -5.79 -1.24 -18.14
N SER A 23 -5.50 -1.74 -19.34
CA SER A 23 -5.53 -0.96 -20.58
C SER A 23 -6.60 -1.48 -21.55
N GLY A 24 -7.01 -0.62 -22.47
CA GLY A 24 -8.02 -0.95 -23.47
C GLY A 24 -9.43 -1.09 -22.89
N PRO A 25 -10.31 -1.88 -23.52
CA PRO A 25 -11.72 -1.98 -23.14
C PRO A 25 -11.97 -2.40 -21.69
N GLY A 26 -11.04 -3.14 -21.09
CA GLY A 26 -11.14 -3.59 -19.70
C GLY A 26 -11.11 -2.44 -18.67
N ARG A 27 -10.67 -1.24 -19.05
CA ARG A 27 -10.64 -0.07 -18.15
C ARG A 27 -12.05 0.43 -17.78
N GLU A 28 -13.01 0.26 -18.68
CA GLU A 28 -14.39 0.70 -18.49
C GLU A 28 -15.24 -0.32 -17.71
N GLU A 29 -14.65 -1.47 -17.36
CA GLU A 29 -15.33 -2.48 -16.55
C GLU A 29 -15.61 -1.94 -15.14
N SER A 30 -16.81 -2.22 -14.64
CA SER A 30 -17.27 -1.74 -13.32
C SER A 30 -16.36 -2.09 -12.13
N PHE A 31 -15.52 -3.11 -12.28
CA PHE A 31 -14.57 -3.58 -11.27
C PHE A 31 -13.12 -3.20 -11.55
N ALA A 32 -12.80 -2.54 -12.66
CA ALA A 32 -11.43 -2.27 -13.08
C ALA A 32 -10.63 -1.55 -11.99
N SER A 33 -11.15 -0.43 -11.47
CA SER A 33 -10.48 0.36 -10.43
C SER A 33 -10.31 -0.42 -9.12
N PHE A 34 -11.28 -1.26 -8.76
CA PHE A 34 -11.16 -2.11 -7.57
C PHE A 34 -10.06 -3.15 -7.73
N VAL A 35 -9.96 -3.79 -8.91
CA VAL A 35 -8.93 -4.79 -9.20
C VAL A 35 -7.53 -4.15 -9.18
N GLU A 36 -7.38 -2.96 -9.76
CA GLU A 36 -6.13 -2.19 -9.74
C GLU A 36 -5.72 -1.87 -8.30
N LEU A 37 -6.64 -1.32 -7.50
CA LEU A 37 -6.40 -1.01 -6.09
C LEU A 37 -6.04 -2.27 -5.29
N ALA A 38 -6.80 -3.35 -5.47
CA ALA A 38 -6.58 -4.62 -4.78
C ALA A 38 -5.20 -5.20 -5.09
N ARG A 39 -4.78 -5.13 -6.36
CA ARG A 39 -3.44 -5.54 -6.79
C ARG A 39 -2.36 -4.73 -6.09
N ASP A 40 -2.47 -3.40 -6.08
CA ASP A 40 -1.44 -2.53 -5.54
C ASP A 40 -1.31 -2.65 -4.02
N ILE A 41 -2.44 -2.73 -3.31
CA ILE A 41 -2.45 -2.99 -1.87
C ILE A 41 -1.82 -4.37 -1.58
N SER A 42 -2.21 -5.41 -2.33
CA SER A 42 -1.68 -6.76 -2.13
C SER A 42 -0.17 -6.83 -2.39
N ALA A 43 0.31 -6.13 -3.42
CA ALA A 43 1.74 -6.03 -3.72
C ALA A 43 2.49 -5.33 -2.56
N GLY A 44 1.97 -4.22 -2.06
CA GLY A 44 2.54 -3.50 -0.91
C GLY A 44 2.60 -4.35 0.36
N ILE A 45 1.52 -5.08 0.69
CA ILE A 45 1.48 -6.02 1.82
C ILE A 45 2.54 -7.11 1.64
N SER A 46 2.61 -7.71 0.46
CA SER A 46 3.60 -8.75 0.15
C SER A 46 5.03 -8.27 0.35
N SER A 47 5.36 -7.08 -0.18
CA SER A 47 6.67 -6.46 0.02
C SER A 47 6.98 -6.19 1.49
N CYS A 48 6.02 -5.69 2.26
CA CYS A 48 6.21 -5.50 3.71
C CYS A 48 6.54 -6.83 4.40
N MET A 49 5.80 -7.90 4.09
CA MET A 49 6.04 -9.23 4.66
C MET A 49 7.39 -9.81 4.24
N GLN A 50 7.82 -9.61 3.00
CA GLN A 50 9.14 -10.04 2.53
C GLN A 50 10.27 -9.33 3.27
N ILE A 51 10.18 -8.01 3.46
CA ILE A 51 11.19 -7.24 4.19
C ILE A 51 11.30 -7.74 5.63
N ILE A 52 10.16 -7.97 6.29
CA ILE A 52 10.14 -8.49 7.65
C ILE A 52 10.74 -9.89 7.71
N TYR A 53 10.34 -10.78 6.80
CA TYR A 53 10.87 -12.13 6.73
C TYR A 53 12.40 -12.15 6.54
N THR A 54 12.93 -11.33 5.63
CA THR A 54 14.38 -11.22 5.43
C THR A 54 15.07 -10.71 6.68
N ARG A 55 14.47 -9.76 7.41
CA ARG A 55 14.99 -9.32 8.72
C ARG A 55 15.02 -10.46 9.72
N ASP A 56 13.94 -11.22 9.84
CA ASP A 56 13.86 -12.33 10.80
C ASP A 56 14.89 -13.41 10.49
N LEU A 57 15.04 -13.77 9.21
CA LEU A 57 16.04 -14.72 8.73
C LEU A 57 17.48 -14.30 9.10
N VAL A 58 17.82 -13.02 8.94
CA VAL A 58 19.16 -12.52 9.34
C VAL A 58 19.39 -12.66 10.84
N ASN A 59 18.36 -12.39 11.67
CA ASN A 59 18.52 -12.53 13.11
C ASN A 59 18.66 -14.00 13.53
N GLU A 60 17.90 -14.90 12.93
CA GLU A 60 18.01 -16.35 13.18
C GLU A 60 19.42 -16.85 12.80
N VAL A 61 19.93 -16.47 11.63
CA VAL A 61 21.30 -16.81 11.21
C VAL A 61 22.37 -16.25 12.16
N ASN A 62 22.18 -15.03 12.69
CA ASN A 62 23.10 -14.45 13.65
C ASN A 62 23.06 -15.13 15.02
N GLU A 63 21.89 -15.61 15.46
CA GLU A 63 21.72 -16.33 16.73
C GLU A 63 22.42 -17.69 16.69
N ASP A 64 22.42 -18.36 15.54
CA ASP A 64 23.08 -19.65 15.32
C ASP A 64 24.56 -19.54 14.90
N GLY A 65 25.01 -18.33 14.56
CA GLY A 65 26.30 -18.06 13.92
C GLY A 65 27.47 -17.75 14.87
N ASP A 66 28.66 -17.59 14.28
CA ASP A 66 29.84 -17.08 14.98
C ASP A 66 29.62 -15.59 15.35
N PRO A 67 29.83 -15.18 16.62
CA PRO A 67 29.76 -13.78 17.04
C PRO A 67 30.58 -12.80 16.18
N GLU A 68 31.66 -13.26 15.54
CA GLU A 68 32.50 -12.43 14.67
C GLU A 68 31.90 -12.20 13.26
N GLN A 69 30.85 -12.94 12.89
CA GLN A 69 30.21 -12.92 11.56
C GLN A 69 28.78 -12.35 11.57
N VAL A 70 28.39 -11.68 12.66
CA VAL A 70 27.05 -11.10 12.82
C VAL A 70 26.80 -9.99 11.79
N SER A 71 25.71 -10.12 11.03
CA SER A 71 25.28 -9.12 10.06
C SER A 71 24.10 -8.29 10.59
N ALA A 72 24.09 -6.99 10.34
CA ALA A 72 22.95 -6.16 10.74
C ALA A 72 21.72 -6.45 9.82
N PRO A 73 20.52 -6.66 10.38
CA PRO A 73 19.31 -6.79 9.57
C PRO A 73 18.99 -5.48 8.84
N SER A 74 18.27 -5.60 7.72
CA SER A 74 17.89 -4.47 6.85
C SER A 74 16.99 -3.42 7.51
N ILE A 75 16.24 -3.80 8.55
CA ILE A 75 15.35 -2.91 9.31
C ILE A 75 15.40 -3.20 10.82
N GLY A 76 15.06 -2.20 11.62
CA GLY A 76 14.95 -2.33 13.08
C GLY A 76 13.66 -3.03 13.54
N LYS A 77 13.61 -3.38 14.83
CA LYS A 77 12.40 -3.98 15.45
C LYS A 77 11.18 -3.05 15.39
N SER A 78 11.37 -1.75 15.57
CA SER A 78 10.30 -0.74 15.48
C SER A 78 9.74 -0.66 14.06
N ASP A 79 10.61 -0.70 13.05
CA ASP A 79 10.22 -0.61 11.65
C ASP A 79 9.44 -1.85 11.23
N SER A 80 9.89 -3.04 11.65
CA SER A 80 9.15 -4.29 11.44
C SER A 80 7.74 -4.23 12.04
N ALA A 81 7.62 -3.74 13.29
CA ALA A 81 6.31 -3.56 13.92
C ALA A 81 5.41 -2.56 13.16
N ASN A 82 5.98 -1.48 12.62
CA ASN A 82 5.25 -0.51 11.82
C ASN A 82 4.81 -1.10 10.47
N LEU A 83 5.67 -1.87 9.80
CA LEU A 83 5.32 -2.57 8.56
C LEU A 83 4.22 -3.61 8.80
N TYR A 84 4.25 -4.36 9.90
CA TYR A 84 3.14 -5.24 10.27
C TYR A 84 1.83 -4.50 10.45
N ARG A 85 1.84 -3.37 11.18
CA ARG A 85 0.65 -2.54 11.39
C ARG A 85 0.12 -1.98 10.08
N LEU A 86 1.01 -1.52 9.20
CA LEU A 86 0.66 -1.04 7.87
C LEU A 86 0.00 -2.15 7.05
N SER A 87 0.60 -3.34 7.01
CA SER A 87 0.05 -4.50 6.31
C SER A 87 -1.34 -4.89 6.83
N MET A 88 -1.52 -4.93 8.15
CA MET A 88 -2.82 -5.24 8.76
C MET A 88 -3.88 -4.17 8.44
N ALA A 89 -3.52 -2.89 8.52
CA ALA A 89 -4.42 -1.79 8.19
C ALA A 89 -4.80 -1.82 6.71
N ALA A 90 -3.84 -2.06 5.81
CA ALA A 90 -4.06 -2.14 4.38
C ALA A 90 -4.96 -3.34 4.02
N ALA A 91 -4.72 -4.51 4.63
CA ALA A 91 -5.58 -5.69 4.46
C ALA A 91 -7.01 -5.43 4.96
N GLY A 92 -7.14 -4.75 6.11
CA GLY A 92 -8.44 -4.34 6.65
C GLY A 92 -9.20 -3.40 5.72
N LEU A 93 -8.51 -2.41 5.15
CA LEU A 93 -9.09 -1.49 4.16
C LEU A 93 -9.54 -2.25 2.91
N LEU A 94 -8.69 -3.11 2.36
CA LEU A 94 -9.03 -3.89 1.17
C LEU A 94 -10.25 -4.79 1.42
N ARG A 95 -10.31 -5.46 2.57
CA ARG A 95 -11.49 -6.23 2.97
C ARG A 95 -12.73 -5.36 3.04
N HIS A 96 -12.65 -4.21 3.71
CA HIS A 96 -13.79 -3.31 3.87
C HIS A 96 -14.35 -2.86 2.52
N VAL A 97 -13.48 -2.40 1.61
CA VAL A 97 -13.86 -2.02 0.24
C VAL A 97 -14.47 -3.22 -0.50
N SER A 98 -13.91 -4.42 -0.35
CA SER A 98 -14.46 -5.64 -0.95
C SER A 98 -15.89 -5.93 -0.45
N ASP A 99 -16.11 -5.83 0.87
CA ASP A 99 -17.41 -6.04 1.50
C ASP A 99 -18.45 -5.04 0.96
N GLU A 100 -18.07 -3.77 0.74
CA GLU A 100 -18.94 -2.77 0.13
C GLU A 100 -19.29 -3.11 -1.33
N HIS A 101 -18.32 -3.56 -2.12
CA HIS A 101 -18.56 -3.99 -3.49
C HIS A 101 -19.52 -5.19 -3.54
N ILE A 102 -19.31 -6.20 -2.68
CA ILE A 102 -20.21 -7.36 -2.56
C ILE A 102 -21.62 -6.91 -2.18
N ALA A 103 -21.76 -6.02 -1.20
CA ALA A 103 -23.07 -5.49 -0.79
C ALA A 103 -23.78 -4.75 -1.92
N ARG A 104 -23.06 -3.95 -2.73
CA ARG A 104 -23.62 -3.29 -3.92
C ARG A 104 -24.08 -4.29 -4.97
N MET A 105 -23.29 -5.33 -5.24
CA MET A 105 -23.68 -6.38 -6.19
C MET A 105 -24.96 -7.08 -5.73
N ASN A 106 -25.02 -7.53 -4.47
CA ASN A 106 -26.20 -8.24 -3.97
C ASN A 106 -27.48 -7.40 -4.08
N LYS A 107 -27.41 -6.09 -3.80
CA LYS A 107 -28.55 -5.18 -3.97
C LYS A 107 -29.03 -5.07 -5.42
N PHE A 108 -28.12 -5.14 -6.39
CA PHE A 108 -28.46 -5.08 -7.82
C PHE A 108 -29.18 -6.35 -8.31
N TRP A 109 -29.04 -7.48 -7.62
CA TRP A 109 -29.71 -8.74 -7.97
C TRP A 109 -31.06 -8.95 -7.26
N ASP A 110 -31.37 -8.12 -6.26
CA ASP A 110 -32.63 -8.15 -5.51
C ASP A 110 -33.68 -7.16 -6.08
N GLU A 111 -33.34 -6.38 -7.12
CA GLU A 111 -34.23 -5.50 -7.90
C GLU A 111 -34.67 -6.15 -9.22
#